data_AF-A0A1H1KMP5-F1
#
_entry.id   AF-A0A1H1KMP5-F1
#
_cell.length_a   1.000
_cell.length_b   1.000
_cell.length_c   1.000
_cell.angle_alpha   90.00
_cell.angle_beta   90.00
_cell.angle_gamma   90.00
#
_symmetry.space_group_name_H-M   'P 1'
#
loop_
_entity.id
_entity.type
_entity.pdbx_description
1 polymer ?
#
loop_
_entity_poly.entity_id
_entity_poly.type
_entity_poly.pdbx_seq_one_letter_code
_entity_poly.pdbx_strand_id
1 'polypeptide(L)'
;MDELIAKLTQAAGIDAATAQNAVTIILNFLKKEAPAEHVEQAVAAIPGAQQAVEQQADAASPGGIAGAMTGLGGLMGGAGGLMALAGQLTGAGLSMGQMQTVGKELFAHVREKAGEDVVGGIVAAVPGLSQFV
;
A
#
# COMPACT_ATOMS: atom_id res chain seq x y z
N MET A 1 -3.52 -9.10 -11.28
CA MET A 1 -3.82 -8.76 -9.88
C MET A 1 -4.27 -10.02 -9.17
N ASP A 2 -5.12 -10.81 -9.82
CA ASP A 2 -5.69 -12.06 -9.32
C ASP A 2 -4.70 -13.02 -8.65
N GLU A 3 -3.51 -13.22 -9.22
CA GLU A 3 -2.48 -14.07 -8.60
C GLU A 3 -2.06 -13.56 -7.21
N LEU A 4 -1.77 -12.27 -7.10
CA LEU A 4 -1.40 -11.65 -5.83
C LEU A 4 -2.58 -11.69 -4.85
N ILE A 5 -3.80 -11.40 -5.30
CA ILE A 5 -5.00 -11.48 -4.45
C ILE A 5 -5.18 -12.90 -3.91
N ALA A 6 -5.06 -13.93 -4.75
CA ALA A 6 -5.16 -15.32 -4.33
C ALA A 6 -4.10 -15.71 -3.29
N LYS A 7 -2.85 -15.24 -3.46
CA LYS A 7 -1.79 -15.42 -2.47
C LYS A 7 -2.15 -14.76 -1.13
N LEU A 8 -2.63 -13.52 -1.17
CA LEU A 8 -2.99 -12.75 0.02
C LEU A 8 -4.18 -13.35 0.78
N THR A 9 -5.24 -13.76 0.08
CA THR A 9 -6.41 -14.40 0.71
C THR A 9 -6.02 -15.72 1.36
N GLN A 10 -5.16 -16.51 0.71
CA GLN A 10 -4.65 -17.77 1.26
C GLN A 10 -3.75 -17.56 2.48
N ALA A 11 -2.82 -16.60 2.43
CA ALA A 11 -1.84 -16.39 3.48
C ALA A 11 -2.42 -15.67 4.71
N ALA A 12 -3.25 -14.64 4.50
CA ALA A 12 -3.79 -13.80 5.58
C ALA A 12 -5.21 -14.21 6.02
N GLY A 13 -5.86 -15.14 5.32
CA GLY A 13 -7.23 -15.56 5.63
C GLY A 13 -8.26 -14.43 5.48
N ILE A 14 -8.02 -13.51 4.55
CA ILE A 14 -8.89 -12.37 4.23
C ILE A 14 -9.69 -12.64 2.94
N ASP A 15 -10.77 -11.91 2.73
CA ASP A 15 -11.50 -11.97 1.46
C ASP A 15 -10.79 -11.18 0.33
N ALA A 16 -11.18 -11.43 -0.91
CA ALA A 16 -10.55 -10.85 -2.08
C ALA A 16 -10.68 -9.33 -2.16
N ALA A 17 -11.80 -8.75 -1.69
CA ALA A 17 -12.00 -7.31 -1.72
C ALA A 17 -11.10 -6.62 -0.67
N THR A 18 -11.00 -7.19 0.52
CA THR A 18 -10.05 -6.73 1.56
C THR A 18 -8.61 -6.81 1.07
N ALA A 19 -8.21 -7.91 0.43
CA ALA A 19 -6.88 -8.05 -0.16
C ALA A 19 -6.60 -6.98 -1.23
N GLN A 20 -7.55 -6.74 -2.13
CA GLN A 20 -7.40 -5.73 -3.19
C GLN A 20 -7.28 -4.33 -2.62
N ASN A 21 -8.12 -3.98 -1.63
CA ASN A 21 -8.05 -2.70 -0.95
C ASN A 21 -6.71 -2.54 -0.23
N ALA A 22 -6.22 -3.58 0.45
CA ALA A 22 -4.95 -3.53 1.15
C ALA A 22 -3.77 -3.25 0.20
N VAL A 23 -3.68 -3.96 -0.92
CA VAL A 23 -2.68 -3.73 -1.97
C VAL A 23 -2.75 -2.28 -2.45
N THR A 24 -3.95 -1.79 -2.74
CA THR A 24 -4.15 -0.45 -3.28
C THR A 24 -3.79 0.64 -2.28
N ILE A 25 -4.13 0.46 -1.00
CA ILE A 25 -3.74 1.35 0.10
C ILE A 25 -2.20 1.40 0.24
N ILE A 26 -1.54 0.23 0.25
CA ILE A 26 -0.08 0.15 0.40
C ILE A 26 0.61 0.82 -0.79
N LEU A 27 0.22 0.51 -2.02
CA LEU A 27 0.84 1.12 -3.21
C LEU A 27 0.66 2.65 -3.24
N ASN A 28 -0.51 3.16 -2.83
CA ASN A 28 -0.73 4.60 -2.71
C ASN A 28 0.13 5.26 -1.63
N PHE A 29 0.35 4.57 -0.52
CA PHE A 29 1.28 5.02 0.52
C PHE A 29 2.71 5.06 -0.02
N LEU A 30 3.16 4.00 -0.71
CA LEU A 30 4.50 3.96 -1.31
C LEU A 30 4.71 5.09 -2.33
N LYS A 31 3.71 5.42 -3.15
CA LYS A 31 3.78 6.55 -4.10
C LYS A 31 4.04 7.90 -3.42
N LYS A 32 3.69 8.05 -2.14
CA LYS A 32 3.88 9.28 -1.37
C LYS A 32 5.21 9.30 -0.61
N GLU A 33 5.65 8.15 -0.11
CA GLU A 33 6.77 8.05 0.83
C GLU A 33 8.07 7.48 0.23
N ALA A 34 8.00 6.85 -0.95
CA ALA A 34 9.15 6.22 -1.60
C ALA A 34 9.45 6.82 -2.98
N PRO A 35 10.67 6.64 -3.52
CA PRO A 35 11.06 7.21 -4.81
C PRO A 35 10.18 6.69 -5.93
N ALA A 36 9.64 7.62 -6.74
CA ALA A 36 8.71 7.33 -7.82
C ALA A 36 9.20 6.21 -8.75
N GLU A 37 10.50 6.20 -9.09
CA GLU A 37 11.10 5.17 -9.94
C GLU A 37 10.88 3.74 -9.39
N HIS A 38 11.25 3.48 -8.13
CA HIS A 38 11.10 2.15 -7.54
C HIS A 38 9.62 1.79 -7.35
N VAL A 39 8.77 2.77 -7.02
CA VAL A 39 7.34 2.52 -6.84
C VAL A 39 6.65 2.22 -8.16
N GLU A 40 7.00 2.92 -9.24
CA GLU A 40 6.49 2.66 -10.58
C GLU A 40 6.90 1.27 -11.06
N GLN A 41 8.13 0.85 -10.79
CA GLN A 41 8.60 -0.51 -11.08
C GLN A 41 7.83 -1.56 -10.27
N ALA A 42 7.57 -1.31 -8.97
CA ALA A 42 6.76 -2.19 -8.13
C ALA A 42 5.30 -2.28 -8.60
N VAL A 43 4.70 -1.17 -9.01
CA VAL A 43 3.34 -1.12 -9.56
C VAL A 43 3.28 -1.85 -10.91
N ALA A 44 4.27 -1.65 -11.79
CA ALA A 44 4.36 -2.33 -13.08
C ALA A 44 4.53 -3.85 -12.93
N ALA A 45 5.18 -4.29 -11.85
CA ALA A 45 5.37 -5.69 -11.52
C ALA A 45 4.09 -6.42 -11.07
N ILE A 46 3.03 -5.68 -10.75
CA ILE A 46 1.73 -6.23 -10.33
C ILE A 46 0.71 -5.95 -11.43
N PRO A 47 0.31 -6.95 -12.23
CA PRO A 47 -0.68 -6.76 -13.28
C PRO A 47 -1.98 -6.16 -12.72
N GLY A 48 -2.50 -5.09 -13.31
CA GLY A 48 -3.72 -4.42 -12.85
C GLY A 48 -3.57 -3.48 -11.64
N ALA A 49 -2.37 -3.37 -11.04
CA ALA A 49 -2.14 -2.46 -9.92
C ALA A 49 -2.29 -0.98 -10.29
N GLN A 50 -1.90 -0.59 -11.50
CA GLN A 50 -2.09 0.78 -12.00
C GLN A 50 -3.56 1.20 -11.91
N GLN A 51 -4.45 0.37 -12.45
CA GLN A 51 -5.90 0.64 -12.48
C GLN A 51 -6.50 0.70 -11.08
N ALA A 52 -6.08 -0.17 -10.17
CA ALA A 52 -6.57 -0.16 -8.79
C ALA A 52 -6.14 1.12 -8.06
N VAL A 53 -4.88 1.53 -8.23
CA VAL A 53 -4.33 2.75 -7.63
C VAL A 53 -5.05 4.00 -8.16
N GLU A 54 -5.34 4.05 -9.45
CA GLU A 54 -6.07 5.16 -10.10
C GLU A 54 -7.54 5.22 -9.62
N GLN A 55 -8.25 4.09 -9.58
CA GLN A 55 -9.65 4.03 -9.14
C GLN A 55 -9.83 4.50 -7.69
N GLN A 56 -8.88 4.20 -6.80
CA GLN A 56 -8.94 4.66 -5.42
C GLN A 56 -8.62 6.17 -5.28
N ALA A 57 -7.81 6.74 -6.18
CA ALA A 57 -7.57 8.18 -6.23
C ALA A 57 -8.83 8.95 -6.69
N ASP A 58 -9.62 8.38 -7.60
CA ASP A 58 -10.92 8.94 -8.00
C ASP A 58 -11.97 8.83 -6.89
N ALA A 59 -11.99 7.74 -6.12
CA ALA A 59 -12.83 7.61 -4.93
C ALA A 59 -12.46 8.63 -3.81
N ALA A 60 -11.25 9.17 -3.84
CA ALA A 60 -10.75 10.20 -2.94
C ALA A 60 -10.90 11.65 -3.48
N SER A 61 -11.54 11.84 -4.63
CA SER A 61 -11.77 13.16 -5.25
C SER A 61 -13.10 13.82 -4.83
N PRO A 62 -13.21 15.16 -4.86
CA PRO A 62 -13.70 15.97 -3.75
C PRO A 62 -15.19 16.34 -3.84
N GLY A 63 -16.05 15.57 -3.18
CA GLY A 63 -17.48 15.91 -2.99
C GLY A 63 -17.97 15.83 -1.55
N GLY A 64 -17.12 15.38 -0.62
CA GLY A 64 -17.45 15.29 0.80
C GLY A 64 -16.72 16.37 1.58
N ILE A 65 -17.49 17.13 2.37
CA ILE A 65 -17.10 18.05 3.46
C ILE A 65 -15.92 17.61 4.37
N ALA A 66 -15.41 16.38 4.25
CA ALA A 66 -14.18 15.90 4.88
C ALA A 66 -12.87 16.38 4.20
N GLY A 67 -12.89 16.69 2.90
CA GLY A 67 -11.69 17.14 2.16
C GLY A 67 -11.21 18.54 2.57
N ALA A 68 -12.12 19.41 3.01
CA ALA A 68 -11.81 20.79 3.40
C ALA A 68 -11.04 20.90 4.73
N MET A 69 -11.05 19.87 5.59
CA MET A 69 -10.23 19.85 6.81
C MET A 69 -8.84 19.24 6.60
N THR A 70 -8.64 18.42 5.57
CA THR A 70 -7.33 17.81 5.28
C THR A 70 -6.31 18.80 4.70
N GLY A 71 -6.77 19.92 4.14
CA GLY A 71 -5.91 20.98 3.59
C GLY A 71 -5.13 21.80 4.62
N LEU A 72 -5.53 21.79 5.90
CA LEU A 72 -4.78 22.44 6.99
C LEU A 72 -3.94 21.48 7.84
N GLY A 73 -4.05 20.16 7.62
CA GLY A 73 -3.23 19.15 8.30
C GLY A 73 -1.90 18.84 7.63
N GLY A 74 -1.67 19.36 6.41
CA GLY A 74 -0.48 19.11 5.59
C GLY A 74 0.84 19.65 6.13
N LEU A 75 0.84 20.34 7.28
CA LEU A 75 2.06 20.85 7.94
C LEU A 75 2.55 19.95 9.10
N MET A 76 1.91 18.80 9.34
CA MET A 76 2.33 17.85 10.39
C MET A 76 2.63 16.44 9.84
N GLY A 77 3.03 16.34 8.57
CA GLY A 77 3.30 15.09 7.84
C GLY A 77 4.60 14.36 8.18
N GLY A 78 5.17 14.53 9.38
CA GLY A 78 6.49 13.99 9.73
C GLY A 78 6.51 12.81 10.72
N ALA A 79 5.39 12.50 11.37
CA ALA A 79 5.36 11.49 12.46
C ALA A 79 4.29 10.40 12.29
N GLY A 80 3.59 10.40 11.15
CA GLY A 80 2.36 9.62 10.96
C GLY A 80 2.36 8.63 9.80
N GLY A 81 3.45 8.44 9.03
CA GLY A 81 3.43 7.66 7.79
C GLY A 81 2.91 6.23 7.95
N LEU A 82 3.65 5.38 8.66
CA LEU A 82 3.24 3.98 8.90
C LEU A 82 2.02 3.84 9.80
N MET A 83 1.81 4.80 10.72
CA MET A 83 0.64 4.79 11.60
C MET A 83 -0.65 5.13 10.83
N ALA A 84 -0.57 6.06 9.88
CA ALA A 84 -1.66 6.37 8.97
C ALA A 84 -1.95 5.20 8.03
N LEU A 85 -0.91 4.55 7.48
CA LEU A 85 -1.06 3.32 6.71
C LEU A 85 -1.80 2.24 7.53
N ALA A 86 -1.34 1.98 8.76
CA ALA A 86 -1.97 1.03 9.66
C ALA A 86 -3.43 1.39 9.97
N GLY A 87 -3.73 2.68 10.14
CA GLY A 87 -5.10 3.18 10.31
C GLY A 87 -5.98 2.91 9.08
N GLN A 88 -5.48 3.16 7.87
CA GLN A 88 -6.20 2.88 6.63
C GLN A 88 -6.45 1.39 6.42
N LEU A 89 -5.46 0.54 6.68
CA LEU A 89 -5.58 -0.91 6.57
C LEU A 89 -6.52 -1.49 7.62
N THR A 90 -6.49 -0.97 8.85
CA THR A 90 -7.46 -1.32 9.89
C THR A 90 -8.87 -0.90 9.48
N GLY A 91 -9.04 0.29 8.90
CA GLY A 91 -10.32 0.75 8.34
C GLY A 91 -10.81 -0.09 7.16
N ALA A 92 -9.90 -0.73 6.43
CA ALA A 92 -10.20 -1.71 5.39
C ALA A 92 -10.51 -3.12 5.95
N GLY A 93 -10.43 -3.32 7.27
CA GLY A 93 -10.80 -4.57 7.94
C GLY A 93 -9.62 -5.48 8.30
N LEU A 94 -8.37 -5.04 8.13
CA LEU A 94 -7.19 -5.84 8.47
C LEU A 94 -6.80 -5.71 9.95
N SER A 95 -6.59 -6.84 10.60
CA SER A 95 -5.90 -6.89 11.90
C SER A 95 -4.39 -6.69 11.76
N MET A 96 -3.70 -6.40 12.86
CA MET A 96 -2.24 -6.17 12.85
C MET A 96 -1.45 -7.38 12.31
N GLY A 97 -1.85 -8.61 12.64
CA GLY A 97 -1.20 -9.81 12.10
C GLY A 97 -1.43 -9.95 10.59
N GLN A 98 -2.64 -9.66 10.12
CA GLN A 98 -2.97 -9.70 8.69
C GLN A 98 -2.23 -8.62 7.91
N MET A 99 -2.08 -7.41 8.46
CA MET A 99 -1.29 -6.34 7.85
C MET A 99 0.16 -6.77 7.63
N GLN A 100 0.77 -7.43 8.61
CA GLN A 100 2.14 -7.96 8.49
C GLN A 100 2.22 -9.05 7.42
N THR A 101 1.27 -9.99 7.40
CA THR A 101 1.25 -11.05 6.37
C THR A 101 1.07 -10.46 4.97
N VAL A 102 0.14 -9.52 4.80
CA VAL A 102 -0.11 -8.87 3.51
C VAL A 102 1.10 -8.07 3.05
N GLY A 103 1.75 -7.34 3.95
CA GLY A 103 3.00 -6.64 3.65
C GLY A 103 4.07 -7.59 3.12
N LYS A 104 4.38 -8.65 3.86
CA LYS A 104 5.39 -9.64 3.47
C LYS A 104 5.10 -10.28 2.11
N GLU A 105 3.88 -10.74 1.88
CA GLU A 105 3.50 -11.37 0.61
C GLU A 105 3.54 -10.38 -0.56
N LEU A 106 3.08 -9.15 -0.37
CA LEU A 106 3.15 -8.10 -1.39
C LEU A 106 4.61 -7.80 -1.76
N PHE A 107 5.47 -7.58 -0.78
CA PHE A 107 6.88 -7.28 -1.03
C PHE A 107 7.66 -8.49 -1.54
N ALA A 108 7.30 -9.71 -1.15
CA ALA A 108 7.83 -10.93 -1.75
C ALA A 108 7.45 -11.03 -3.23
N HIS A 109 6.19 -10.73 -3.58
CA HIS A 109 5.74 -10.70 -4.97
C HIS A 109 6.48 -9.63 -5.79
N VAL A 110 6.60 -8.41 -5.26
CA VAL A 110 7.36 -7.34 -5.92
C VAL A 110 8.82 -7.74 -6.08
N ARG A 111 9.45 -8.33 -5.05
CA ARG A 111 10.83 -8.84 -5.14
C ARG A 111 10.99 -9.89 -6.23
N GLU A 112 10.04 -10.83 -6.34
CA GLU A 112 10.06 -11.90 -7.36
C GLU A 112 9.98 -11.34 -8.79
N LYS A 113 9.18 -10.28 -8.99
CA LYS A 113 8.87 -9.73 -10.32
C LYS A 113 9.73 -8.53 -10.74
N ALA A 114 10.12 -7.68 -9.79
CA ALA A 114 10.85 -6.43 -10.01
C ALA A 114 12.30 -6.47 -9.53
N GLY A 115 12.65 -7.43 -8.67
CA GLY A 115 13.99 -7.60 -8.12
C GLY A 115 14.18 -7.01 -6.72
N GLU A 116 15.28 -7.42 -6.07
CA GLU A 116 15.68 -6.96 -4.73
C GLU A 116 15.98 -5.47 -4.69
N ASP A 117 16.58 -4.90 -5.75
CA ASP A 117 16.94 -3.48 -5.80
C ASP A 117 15.72 -2.57 -5.64
N VAL A 118 14.59 -2.96 -6.26
CA VAL A 118 13.32 -2.23 -6.17
C VAL A 118 12.78 -2.23 -4.75
N VAL A 119 12.74 -3.40 -4.12
CA VAL A 119 12.28 -3.52 -2.73
C VAL A 119 13.23 -2.81 -1.78
N GLY A 120 14.54 -2.93 -1.99
CA GLY A 120 15.57 -2.26 -1.20
C GLY A 120 15.43 -0.73 -1.25
N GLY A 121 15.24 -0.17 -2.45
CA GLY A 121 15.01 1.27 -2.64
C GLY A 121 13.76 1.79 -1.91
N ILE A 122 12.69 1.01 -1.90
CA ILE A 122 11.45 1.35 -1.18
C ILE A 122 11.66 1.27 0.34
N VAL A 123 12.26 0.19 0.83
CA VAL A 123 12.49 -0.03 2.27
C VAL A 123 13.46 0.99 2.85
N ALA A 124 14.49 1.38 2.09
CA ALA A 124 15.45 2.40 2.51
C ALA A 124 14.81 3.79 2.63
N ALA A 125 13.79 4.08 1.81
CA ALA A 125 13.12 5.37 1.80
C ALA A 125 12.04 5.53 2.88
N VAL A 126 11.45 4.42 3.35
CA VAL A 126 10.36 4.44 4.34
C VAL A 126 10.84 3.92 5.70
N PRO A 127 11.10 4.80 6.68
CA PRO A 127 11.54 4.40 8.01
C PRO A 127 10.54 3.44 8.68
N GLY A 128 11.03 2.28 9.13
CA GLY A 128 10.23 1.27 9.83
C GLY A 128 9.51 0.27 8.92
N LEU A 129 9.53 0.46 7.60
CA LEU A 129 8.89 -0.46 6.65
C LEU A 129 9.53 -1.87 6.69
N SER A 130 10.83 -1.95 7.03
CA SER A 130 11.56 -3.20 7.23
C SER A 130 10.97 -4.12 8.32
N GLN A 131 10.10 -3.59 9.20
CA GLN A 131 9.41 -4.38 10.22
C GLN A 131 8.18 -5.12 9.67
N PHE A 132 7.72 -4.75 8.47
CA PHE A 132 6.50 -5.26 7.83
C PHE A 132 6.78 -6.16 6.63
N VAL A 133 8.03 -6.33 6.22
CA VAL A 133 8.45 -7.02 4.99
C VAL A 133 9.45 -8.14 5.25
#